data_AF-A0A8T5MUQ1-F1
#
_entry.id   AF-A0A8T5MUQ1-F1
#
_cell.length_a   1.000
_cell.length_b   1.000
_cell.length_c   1.000
_cell.angle_alpha   90.00
_cell.angle_beta   90.00
_cell.angle_gamma   90.00
#
_symmetry.space_group_name_H-M   'P 1'
#
loop_
_entity.id
_entity.type
_entity.pdbx_description
1 polymer ?
#
loop_
_entity_poly.entity_id
_entity_poly.type
_entity_poly.pdbx_seq_one_letter_code
_entity_poly.pdbx_strand_id
1 'polypeptide(L)'
;MTKHNRTIQKGIDHKKLARIFLVLKESNDWLYVAELARMAQLNQVTVRWYLDHYFKNVIDESKLHPKLRIRMIKLKLDVSFKDLIMSLELARRIRNKD
;
A
#
# COMPACT_ATOMS: atom_id res chain seq x y z
N MET A 1 -16.70 -17.42 22.98
CA MET A 1 -15.83 -16.29 22.59
C MET A 1 -14.58 -16.82 21.91
N THR A 2 -14.59 -16.92 20.58
CA THR A 2 -13.45 -17.40 19.80
C THR A 2 -12.41 -16.29 19.69
N LYS A 3 -11.27 -16.45 20.37
CA LYS A 3 -10.10 -15.57 20.25
C LYS A 3 -9.61 -15.64 18.80
N HIS A 4 -9.80 -14.56 18.04
CA HIS A 4 -9.17 -14.42 16.73
C HIS A 4 -7.66 -14.29 16.94
N ASN A 5 -6.97 -15.43 16.91
CA ASN A 5 -5.53 -15.49 16.72
C ASN A 5 -5.22 -14.84 15.37
N ARG A 6 -4.85 -13.56 15.39
CA ARG A 6 -4.23 -12.89 14.24
C ARG A 6 -2.82 -13.45 14.14
N THR A 7 -2.69 -14.64 13.56
CA THR A 7 -1.42 -15.12 13.04
C THR A 7 -1.04 -14.15 11.92
N ILE A 8 -0.25 -13.14 12.30
CA ILE A 8 0.44 -12.24 11.37
C ILE A 8 1.23 -13.18 10.46
N GLN A 9 0.77 -13.39 9.23
CA GLN A 9 1.56 -14.09 8.22
C GLN A 9 2.89 -13.35 8.12
N LYS A 10 3.97 -14.01 8.55
CA LYS A 10 5.35 -13.52 8.43
C LYS A 10 5.70 -13.43 6.94
N GLY A 11 5.46 -12.28 6.32
CA GLY A 11 5.89 -12.02 4.94
C GLY A 11 5.06 -10.95 4.23
N ILE A 12 5.68 -10.29 3.25
CA ILE A 12 4.98 -9.40 2.32
C ILE A 12 4.12 -10.28 1.41
N ASP A 13 2.80 -10.14 1.47
CA ASP A 13 1.93 -10.76 0.47
C ASP A 13 1.95 -9.91 -0.81
N HIS A 14 2.74 -10.38 -1.78
CA HIS A 14 2.97 -9.75 -3.08
C HIS A 14 1.70 -9.65 -3.94
N LYS A 15 0.71 -10.53 -3.75
CA LYS A 15 -0.54 -10.47 -4.53
C LYS A 15 -1.36 -9.24 -4.11
N LYS A 16 -1.45 -8.97 -2.80
CA LYS A 16 -2.10 -7.75 -2.30
C LYS A 16 -1.37 -6.49 -2.76
N LEU A 17 -0.04 -6.53 -2.72
CA LEU A 17 0.81 -5.43 -3.18
C LEU A 17 0.59 -5.13 -4.67
N ALA A 18 0.61 -6.16 -5.51
CA ALA A 18 0.35 -6.06 -6.94
C ALA A 18 -1.05 -5.50 -7.24
N ARG A 19 -2.08 -5.98 -6.54
CA ARG A 19 -3.47 -5.49 -6.72
C ARG A 19 -3.60 -4.00 -6.41
N ILE A 20 -2.99 -3.54 -5.31
CA ILE A 20 -3.00 -2.11 -4.94
C ILE A 20 -2.26 -1.29 -6.01
N PHE A 21 -1.07 -1.75 -6.42
CA PHE A 21 -0.28 -1.07 -7.44
C PHE A 21 -1.03 -0.97 -8.78
N LEU A 22 -1.64 -2.07 -9.23
CA LEU A 22 -2.35 -2.12 -10.49
C LEU A 22 -3.50 -1.11 -10.53
N VAL A 23 -4.33 -1.05 -9.48
CA VAL A 23 -5.41 -0.06 -9.41
C VAL A 23 -4.87 1.36 -9.46
N LEU A 24 -3.82 1.67 -8.69
CA LEU A 24 -3.23 3.01 -8.71
C LEU A 24 -2.64 3.37 -10.08
N LYS A 25 -2.07 2.40 -10.79
CA LYS A 25 -1.52 2.59 -12.14
C LYS A 25 -2.62 2.80 -13.18
N GLU A 26 -3.69 1.99 -13.13
CA GLU A 26 -4.82 2.05 -14.07
C GLU A 26 -5.68 3.29 -13.88
N SER A 27 -5.90 3.72 -12.64
CA SER A 27 -6.65 4.95 -12.36
C SER A 27 -5.92 6.20 -12.87
N ASN A 28 -4.59 6.18 -12.90
CA ASN A 28 -3.73 7.27 -13.37
C ASN A 28 -4.02 8.65 -12.72
N ASP A 29 -4.74 8.66 -11.60
CA ASP A 29 -5.15 9.87 -10.91
C ASP A 29 -5.37 9.66 -9.41
N TRP A 30 -5.76 10.73 -8.71
CA TRP A 30 -6.04 10.73 -7.29
C TRP A 30 -7.27 9.89 -6.95
N LEU A 31 -7.08 8.94 -6.04
CA LEU A 31 -8.15 8.08 -5.52
C LEU A 31 -8.28 8.23 -4.02
N TYR A 32 -9.52 8.18 -3.51
CA TYR A 32 -9.75 7.96 -2.10
C TYR A 32 -9.28 6.54 -1.72
N VAL A 33 -8.68 6.38 -0.53
CA VAL A 33 -8.28 5.05 -0.05
C VAL A 33 -9.45 4.08 0.05
N ALA A 34 -10.65 4.57 0.34
CA ALA A 34 -11.86 3.75 0.36
C ALA A 34 -12.18 3.19 -1.04
N GLU A 35 -12.03 4.00 -2.08
CA GLU A 35 -12.22 3.61 -3.47
C GLU A 35 -11.15 2.64 -3.94
N LEU A 36 -9.88 2.93 -3.66
CA LEU A 36 -8.78 1.98 -3.91
C LEU A 36 -9.07 0.62 -3.27
N ALA A 37 -9.53 0.59 -2.02
CA ALA A 37 -9.83 -0.65 -1.31
C ALA A 37 -10.96 -1.44 -1.99
N ARG A 38 -12.01 -0.76 -2.44
CA ARG A 38 -13.11 -1.35 -3.18
C ARG A 38 -12.63 -1.96 -4.51
N MET A 39 -11.88 -1.20 -5.30
CA MET A 39 -11.36 -1.64 -6.60
C MET A 39 -10.35 -2.77 -6.47
N ALA A 40 -9.44 -2.68 -5.50
CA ALA A 40 -8.49 -3.73 -5.19
C ALA A 40 -9.16 -4.95 -4.53
N GLN A 41 -10.45 -4.88 -4.17
CA GLN A 41 -11.21 -5.85 -3.38
C GLN A 41 -10.43 -6.32 -2.13
N LEU A 42 -9.92 -5.34 -1.39
CA LEU A 42 -9.23 -5.54 -0.11
C LEU A 42 -9.94 -4.71 0.95
N ASN A 43 -9.84 -5.13 2.22
CA ASN A 43 -10.35 -4.28 3.29
C ASN A 43 -9.50 -3.00 3.41
N GLN A 44 -10.15 -1.89 3.76
CA GLN A 44 -9.49 -0.58 3.80
C GLN A 44 -8.33 -0.53 4.81
N VAL A 45 -8.42 -1.28 5.91
CA VAL A 45 -7.34 -1.37 6.92
C VAL A 45 -6.08 -1.98 6.33
N THR A 46 -6.22 -3.04 5.52
CA THR A 46 -5.12 -3.72 4.83
C THR A 46 -4.50 -2.78 3.82
N VAL A 47 -5.31 -2.13 2.99
CA VAL A 47 -4.79 -1.15 2.03
C VAL A 47 -4.02 -0.04 2.72
N ARG A 48 -4.55 0.54 3.81
CA ARG A 48 -3.82 1.54 4.59
C ARG A 48 -2.47 1.04 5.08
N TRP A 49 -2.45 -0.14 5.69
CA TRP A 49 -1.22 -0.75 6.18
C TRP A 49 -0.19 -0.94 5.07
N TYR A 50 -0.60 -1.45 3.91
CA TYR A 50 0.28 -1.59 2.75
C TYR A 50 0.82 -0.25 2.25
N LEU A 51 -0.05 0.76 2.13
CA LEU A 51 0.36 2.08 1.68
C LEU A 51 1.42 2.68 2.59
N ASP A 52 1.19 2.60 3.90
CA ASP A 52 2.05 3.20 4.92
C ASP A 52 3.42 2.50 5.01
N HIS A 53 3.46 1.18 4.79
CA HIS A 53 4.68 0.38 4.98
C HIS A 53 5.49 0.17 3.69
N TYR A 54 4.83 0.17 2.52
CA TYR A 54 5.48 -0.23 1.27
C TYR A 54 5.40 0.82 0.16
N PHE A 55 4.37 1.67 0.14
CA PHE A 55 4.15 2.59 -0.98
C PHE A 55 4.61 4.02 -0.71
N LYS A 56 5.00 4.36 0.53
CA LYS A 56 5.32 5.74 0.95
C LYS A 56 6.24 6.51 0.00
N ASN A 57 7.18 5.84 -0.65
CA ASN A 57 8.13 6.49 -1.57
C ASN A 57 7.62 6.61 -3.01
N VAL A 58 6.60 5.84 -3.39
CA VAL A 58 6.09 5.73 -4.77
C VAL A 58 4.70 6.33 -4.97
N ILE A 59 4.07 6.83 -3.91
CA ILE A 59 2.78 7.53 -3.98
C ILE A 59 2.91 8.97 -3.51
N ASP A 60 2.05 9.82 -4.02
CA ASP A 60 1.73 11.11 -3.43
C ASP A 60 0.47 10.96 -2.56
N GLU A 61 0.44 11.68 -1.43
CA GLU A 61 -0.67 11.66 -0.47
C GLU A 61 -1.17 13.08 -0.24
N SER A 62 -2.49 13.26 -0.30
CA SER A 62 -3.18 14.49 0.11
C SER A 62 -4.14 14.18 1.25
N LYS A 63 -3.93 14.82 2.41
CA LYS A 63 -4.78 14.69 3.59
C LYS A 63 -5.83 15.78 3.56
N LEU A 64 -7.07 15.41 3.23
CA LEU A 64 -8.17 16.36 3.08
C LEU A 64 -8.73 16.86 4.42
N HIS A 65 -8.54 16.11 5.50
CA HIS A 65 -8.95 16.54 6.82
C HIS A 65 -8.03 15.92 7.90
N PRO A 66 -7.56 16.67 8.91
CA PRO A 66 -6.65 16.14 9.92
C PRO A 66 -7.32 15.17 10.90
N LYS A 67 -8.63 15.35 11.17
CA LYS A 67 -9.38 14.51 12.14
C LYS A 67 -10.13 13.34 11.50
N LEU A 68 -10.54 13.49 10.25
CA LEU A 68 -11.22 12.44 9.52
C LEU A 68 -10.10 11.78 8.73
N ARG A 69 -9.85 10.49 8.91
CA ARG A 69 -8.73 9.77 8.26
C ARG A 69 -8.90 9.64 6.73
N ILE A 70 -9.47 10.65 6.08
CA ILE A 70 -9.74 10.77 4.66
C ILE A 70 -8.45 11.27 4.01
N ARG A 71 -7.90 10.43 3.15
CA ARG A 71 -6.73 10.75 2.35
C ARG A 71 -6.96 10.30 0.92
N MET A 72 -6.48 11.11 0.00
CA MET A 72 -6.36 10.75 -1.41
C MET A 72 -4.92 10.33 -1.67
N ILE A 73 -4.75 9.40 -2.59
CA ILE A 73 -3.46 8.85 -2.99
C ILE A 73 -3.39 8.79 -4.51
N LYS A 74 -2.20 9.01 -5.03
CA LYS A 74 -1.91 8.88 -6.46
C LYS A 74 -0.55 8.21 -6.61
N LEU A 75 -0.36 7.38 -7.63
CA LEU A 75 0.96 6.85 -7.95
C LEU A 75 1.82 7.98 -8.53
N LYS A 76 3.07 8.10 -8.08
CA LYS A 76 4.02 9.03 -8.69
C LYS A 76 4.26 8.65 -10.16
N LEU A 77 4.61 9.64 -10.98
CA LEU A 77 4.95 9.42 -12.38
C LEU A 77 6.13 8.45 -12.51
N ASP A 78 6.10 7.65 -13.58
CA ASP A 78 7.17 6.73 -13.99
C ASP A 78 7.57 5.62 -12.99
N VAL A 79 6.78 5.40 -11.95
CA VAL A 79 6.99 4.24 -11.07
C VAL A 79 6.60 2.95 -11.80
N SER A 80 7.53 2.01 -11.92
CA SER A 80 7.25 0.63 -12.33
C SER A 80 7.06 -0.29 -11.11
N PHE A 81 6.34 -1.38 -11.29
CA PHE A 81 6.17 -2.38 -10.23
C PHE A 81 7.51 -3.02 -9.84
N LYS A 82 8.43 -3.17 -10.80
CA LYS A 82 9.77 -3.70 -10.57
C LYS A 82 10.55 -2.82 -9.61
N ASP A 83 10.50 -1.49 -9.79
CA ASP A 83 11.22 -0.54 -8.94
C ASP A 83 10.70 -0.56 -7.50
N LEU A 84 9.38 -0.72 -7.35
CA LEU A 84 8.75 -0.91 -6.05
C LEU A 84 9.29 -2.17 -5.35
N ILE A 85 9.26 -3.33 -6.02
CA ILE A 85 9.76 -4.59 -5.43
C ILE A 85 11.25 -4.51 -5.11
N MET A 86 12.07 -4.01 -6.04
CA MET A 86 13.51 -3.85 -5.81
C MET A 86 13.81 -2.95 -4.61
N SER A 87 13.07 -1.86 -4.45
CA SER A 87 13.21 -0.95 -3.30
C SER A 87 12.89 -1.66 -1.97
N LEU A 88 11.84 -2.51 -1.95
CA LEU A 88 11.46 -3.27 -0.78
C LEU A 88 12.49 -4.35 -0.41
N GLU A 89 13.03 -5.04 -1.41
CA GLU A 89 14.09 -6.03 -1.21
C GLU A 89 15.38 -5.38 -0.67
N LEU A 90 15.75 -4.23 -1.21
CA LEU A 90 16.93 -3.47 -0.76
C LEU A 90 16.74 -3.02 0.70
N ALA A 91 15.58 -2.45 1.03
CA ALA A 91 15.27 -2.03 2.41
C ALA A 91 15.33 -3.21 3.40
N ARG A 92 14.88 -4.40 2.99
CA ARG A 92 14.98 -5.63 3.80
C ARG A 92 16.43 -6.05 4.01
N ARG A 93 17.27 -5.98 2.98
CA ARG A 93 18.70 -6.35 3.07
C ARG A 93 19.48 -5.42 4.01
N ILE A 94 19.20 -4.11 3.97
CA ILE A 94 19.84 -3.13 4.87
C ILE A 94 19.48 -3.45 6.32
N ARG A 95 18.19 -3.63 6.62
CA ARG A 95 17.72 -3.92 7.99
C ARG A 95 18.30 -5.20 8.60
N ASN A 96 18.64 -6.19 7.78
CA ASN A 96 19.19 -7.47 8.25
C ASN A 96 20.72 -7.47 8.37
N LYS A 97 21.38 -6.36 8.00
CA LYS A 97 22.84 -6.19 8.18
C LYS A 97 23.19 -5.46 9.48
N ASP A 98 22.20 -4.91 10.18
CA ASP A 98 22.27 -4.36 11.53
C ASP A 98 21.77 -5.39 12.55
#